data_AF-A0A6C0AF61-F1
#
_entry.id   AF-A0A6C0AF61-F1
#
_cell.length_a   1.000
_cell.length_b   1.000
_cell.length_c   1.000
_cell.angle_alpha   90.00
_cell.angle_beta   90.00
_cell.angle_gamma   90.00
#
_symmetry.space_group_name_H-M   'P 1'
#
loop_
_entity.id
_entity.type
_entity.pdbx_description
1 polymer ?
#
loop_
_entity_poly.entity_id
_entity_poly.type
_entity_poly.pdbx_seq_one_letter_code
_entity_poly.pdbx_strand_id
1 'polypeptide(L)'
;MITLSIIGSSGNNGKMNIFSEENFQEMMHKIENIVGDEWKNVTLVSGGSSGADHLAVKLTIKHKCKLNLHLPCHFKTTHQKFDEKNNYGKLLNDLHFQFSEKINSNTLEELDYVIQLSSTNIFIYKGFLQRNVPVSQSDGMIAFTDSGKNTPGKGGTFHTWNLCKSENKIHINI
;
A
#
# COMPACT_ATOMS: atom_id res chain seq x y z
N MET A 1 5.16 -20.16 -0.20
CA MET A 1 4.69 -18.83 0.22
C MET A 1 4.07 -18.15 -0.98
N ILE A 2 2.92 -17.50 -0.80
CA ILE A 2 2.17 -16.78 -1.84
C ILE A 2 2.43 -15.28 -1.67
N THR A 3 2.59 -14.55 -2.76
CA THR A 3 2.70 -13.09 -2.77
C THR A 3 1.35 -12.44 -3.03
N LEU A 4 0.95 -11.54 -2.14
CA LEU A 4 -0.33 -10.82 -2.26
C LEU A 4 -0.09 -9.32 -2.33
N SER A 5 -0.35 -8.75 -3.50
CA SER A 5 -0.30 -7.30 -3.68
C SER A 5 -1.50 -6.60 -3.06
N ILE A 6 -1.24 -5.56 -2.28
CA ILE A 6 -2.27 -4.62 -1.83
C ILE A 6 -1.96 -3.26 -2.46
N ILE A 7 -2.89 -2.77 -3.28
CA ILE A 7 -2.77 -1.50 -3.99
C ILE A 7 -4.06 -0.69 -3.84
N GLY A 8 -4.00 0.60 -4.12
CA GLY A 8 -5.24 1.36 -4.21
C GLY A 8 -5.07 2.86 -4.27
N SER A 9 -6.14 3.56 -3.90
CA SER A 9 -6.13 5.00 -3.75
C SER A 9 -5.16 5.42 -2.65
N SER A 10 -4.38 6.48 -2.91
CA SER A 10 -3.56 7.16 -1.90
C SER A 10 -4.24 8.41 -1.33
N GLY A 11 -5.45 8.73 -1.81
CA GLY A 11 -6.18 9.94 -1.42
C GLY A 11 -5.76 11.19 -2.18
N ASN A 12 -4.93 11.05 -3.23
CA ASN A 12 -4.55 12.16 -4.10
C ASN A 12 -5.75 12.78 -4.85
N ASN A 13 -5.55 13.95 -5.46
CA ASN A 13 -6.55 14.64 -6.29
C ASN A 13 -7.91 14.84 -5.59
N GLY A 14 -7.90 15.19 -4.30
CA GLY A 14 -9.12 15.44 -3.52
C GLY A 14 -9.83 14.18 -3.01
N LYS A 15 -9.27 12.98 -3.24
CA LYS A 15 -9.87 11.72 -2.81
C LYS A 15 -9.57 11.32 -1.37
N MET A 16 -8.91 12.18 -0.59
CA MET A 16 -8.56 11.88 0.80
C MET A 16 -9.79 11.64 1.69
N ASN A 17 -10.94 12.21 1.33
CA ASN A 17 -12.18 12.08 2.10
C ASN A 17 -12.82 10.68 2.06
N ILE A 18 -12.35 9.77 1.18
CA ILE A 18 -12.80 8.37 1.20
C ILE A 18 -12.26 7.62 2.44
N PHE A 19 -11.22 8.17 3.07
CA PHE A 19 -10.60 7.58 4.24
C PHE A 19 -11.15 8.18 5.53
N SER A 20 -11.48 7.28 6.44
CA SER A 20 -11.71 7.48 7.87
C SER A 20 -11.08 6.31 8.61
N GLU A 21 -10.91 6.43 9.93
CA GLU A 21 -10.48 5.30 10.76
C GLU A 21 -11.39 4.07 10.55
N GLU A 22 -12.72 4.27 10.60
CA GLU A 22 -13.72 3.21 10.41
C GLU A 22 -13.58 2.50 9.06
N ASN A 23 -13.61 3.25 7.95
CA ASN A 23 -13.48 2.67 6.61
C ASN A 23 -12.14 1.94 6.44
N PHE A 24 -11.07 2.47 7.04
CA PHE A 24 -9.76 1.83 6.97
C PHE A 24 -9.71 0.51 7.76
N GLN A 25 -10.39 0.43 8.91
CA GLN A 25 -10.56 -0.83 9.65
C GLN A 25 -11.37 -1.84 8.83
N GLU A 26 -12.45 -1.43 8.18
CA GLU A 26 -13.22 -2.30 7.31
C GLU A 26 -12.38 -2.85 6.14
N MET A 27 -11.54 -2.01 5.54
CA MET A 27 -10.60 -2.43 4.50
C MET A 27 -9.63 -3.51 5.01
N MET A 28 -9.11 -3.36 6.23
CA MET A 28 -8.28 -4.39 6.86
C MET A 28 -9.05 -5.68 7.10
N HIS A 29 -10.27 -5.62 7.65
CA HIS A 29 -11.11 -6.79 7.88
C HIS A 29 -11.41 -7.56 6.59
N LYS A 30 -11.64 -6.86 5.47
CA LYS A 30 -11.83 -7.51 4.17
C LYS A 30 -10.62 -8.32 3.74
N ILE A 31 -9.40 -7.79 3.94
CA ILE A 31 -8.17 -8.53 3.63
C ILE A 31 -8.02 -9.71 4.59
N GLU A 32 -8.32 -9.53 5.87
CA GLU A 32 -8.27 -10.59 6.88
C GLU A 32 -9.20 -11.75 6.55
N ASN A 33 -10.41 -11.47 6.09
CA ASN A 33 -11.33 -12.52 5.63
C ASN A 33 -10.82 -13.25 4.38
N ILE A 34 -10.14 -12.55 3.47
CA ILE A 34 -9.56 -13.14 2.25
C ILE A 34 -8.35 -14.02 2.58
N VAL A 35 -7.48 -13.58 3.49
CA VAL A 35 -6.25 -14.29 3.87
C VAL A 35 -6.52 -15.42 4.86
N GLY A 36 -7.52 -15.26 5.74
CA GLY A 36 -7.83 -16.23 6.80
C GLY A 36 -6.65 -16.40 7.78
N ASP A 37 -6.39 -17.65 8.17
CA ASP A 37 -5.32 -17.99 9.12
C ASP A 37 -3.93 -18.16 8.47
N GLU A 38 -3.82 -17.95 7.15
CA GLU A 38 -2.63 -18.26 6.34
C GLU A 38 -1.54 -17.17 6.36
N TRP A 39 -1.59 -16.22 7.28
CA TRP A 39 -0.66 -15.08 7.35
C TRP A 39 0.82 -15.44 7.36
N LYS A 40 1.19 -16.60 7.93
CA LYS A 40 2.58 -17.09 7.94
C LYS A 40 3.06 -17.55 6.56
N ASN A 41 2.14 -17.87 5.66
CA ASN A 41 2.39 -18.36 4.31
C ASN A 41 2.26 -17.27 3.24
N VAL A 42 1.89 -16.05 3.64
CA VAL A 42 1.71 -14.89 2.76
C VAL A 42 2.86 -13.89 2.93
N THR A 43 3.38 -13.42 1.80
CA THR A 43 4.22 -12.23 1.72
C THR A 43 3.38 -11.10 1.12
N LEU A 44 3.12 -10.05 1.89
CA LEU A 44 2.44 -8.87 1.37
C LEU A 44 3.38 -8.10 0.45
N VAL A 45 2.82 -7.53 -0.62
CA VAL A 45 3.53 -6.68 -1.57
C VAL A 45 2.78 -5.35 -1.68
N SER A 46 3.47 -4.25 -1.50
CA SER A 46 2.90 -2.91 -1.64
C SER A 46 4.02 -1.97 -2.09
N GLY A 47 3.71 -0.71 -2.35
CA GLY A 47 4.78 0.26 -2.53
C GLY A 47 4.71 1.51 -1.68
N GLY A 48 4.10 1.37 -0.51
CA GLY A 48 4.33 2.26 0.62
C GLY A 48 3.90 3.69 0.37
N SER A 49 2.84 3.89 -0.42
CA SER A 49 2.08 5.14 -0.36
C SER A 49 1.15 5.13 0.86
N SER A 50 0.59 6.29 1.18
CA SER A 50 -0.57 6.43 2.06
C SER A 50 -1.81 5.68 1.55
N GLY A 51 -2.88 5.68 2.35
CA GLY A 51 -4.17 5.13 1.97
C GLY A 51 -4.12 3.61 1.87
N ALA A 52 -4.59 3.06 0.75
CA ALA A 52 -4.69 1.62 0.56
C ALA A 52 -3.33 0.88 0.61
N ASP A 53 -2.27 1.48 0.08
CA ASP A 53 -0.92 0.87 0.14
C ASP A 53 -0.47 0.66 1.60
N HIS A 54 -0.95 1.48 2.54
CA HIS A 54 -0.63 1.42 3.98
C HIS A 54 -1.34 0.28 4.73
N LEU A 55 -2.35 -0.36 4.13
CA LEU A 55 -2.94 -1.59 4.69
C LEU A 55 -1.88 -2.68 4.84
N ALA A 56 -0.98 -2.82 3.86
CA ALA A 56 0.10 -3.81 3.90
C ALA A 56 1.02 -3.58 5.11
N VAL A 57 1.33 -2.31 5.41
CA VAL A 57 2.13 -1.92 6.58
C VAL A 57 1.43 -2.35 7.87
N LYS A 58 0.17 -1.95 8.05
CA LYS A 58 -0.62 -2.27 9.25
C LYS A 58 -0.81 -3.77 9.46
N LEU A 59 -1.10 -4.50 8.39
CA LEU A 59 -1.30 -5.95 8.44
C LEU A 59 0.01 -6.69 8.73
N THR A 60 1.14 -6.21 8.22
CA THR A 60 2.46 -6.73 8.60
C THR A 60 2.74 -6.54 10.09
N ILE A 61 2.44 -5.38 10.66
CA ILE A 61 2.58 -5.13 12.11
C ILE A 61 1.67 -6.08 12.91
N LYS A 62 0.38 -6.16 12.53
CA LYS A 62 -0.65 -6.94 13.25
C LYS A 62 -0.37 -8.44 13.21
N HIS A 63 -0.07 -8.99 12.03
CA HIS A 63 0.04 -10.43 11.80
C HIS A 63 1.47 -10.97 11.75
N LYS A 64 2.47 -10.09 11.82
CA LYS A 64 3.90 -10.45 11.75
C LYS A 64 4.24 -11.25 10.48
N CYS A 65 3.57 -10.95 9.37
CA CYS A 65 3.82 -11.57 8.07
C CYS A 65 5.01 -10.89 7.37
N LYS A 66 5.45 -11.45 6.24
CA LYS A 66 6.54 -10.85 5.44
C LYS A 66 6.00 -9.71 4.58
N LEU A 67 6.85 -8.73 4.31
CA LEU A 67 6.52 -7.57 3.48
C LEU A 67 7.60 -7.33 2.43
N ASN A 68 7.20 -7.20 1.17
CA ASN A 68 8.03 -6.64 0.11
C ASN A 68 7.52 -5.23 -0.21
N LEU A 69 8.30 -4.23 0.14
CA LEU A 69 7.94 -2.83 -0.02
C LEU A 69 8.72 -2.21 -1.18
N HIS A 70 8.00 -1.85 -2.24
CA HIS A 70 8.58 -1.24 -3.43
C HIS A 70 8.36 0.28 -3.40
N LEU A 71 9.36 1.06 -3.01
CA LEU A 71 9.23 2.51 -2.85
C LEU A 71 9.61 3.27 -4.13
N PRO A 72 8.91 4.35 -4.49
CA PRO A 72 9.21 5.17 -5.68
C PRO A 72 10.35 6.18 -5.44
N CYS A 73 10.83 6.30 -4.20
CA CYS A 73 11.99 7.08 -3.79
C CYS A 73 12.49 6.58 -2.43
N HIS A 74 13.62 7.10 -1.97
CA HIS A 74 14.19 6.72 -0.67
C HIS A 74 13.29 7.21 0.49
N PHE A 75 13.15 6.37 1.51
CA PHE A 75 12.64 6.74 2.83
C PHE A 75 13.83 6.90 3.79
N LYS A 76 13.85 7.98 4.55
CA LYS A 76 14.93 8.34 5.49
C LYS A 76 14.46 8.03 6.91
N THR A 77 14.80 6.85 7.42
CA THR A 77 14.46 6.39 8.77
C THR A 77 14.90 7.39 9.85
N THR A 78 16.07 8.02 9.68
CA THR A 78 16.58 9.06 10.59
C THR A 78 15.68 10.29 10.74
N HIS A 79 14.76 10.52 9.81
CA HIS A 79 13.83 11.65 9.81
C HIS A 79 12.37 11.21 9.70
N GLN A 80 12.11 9.89 9.69
CA GLN A 80 10.80 9.28 9.48
C GLN A 80 10.00 9.91 8.32
N LYS A 81 10.68 10.11 7.17
CA LYS A 81 10.04 10.72 6.00
C LYS A 81 10.69 10.29 4.69
N PHE A 82 9.95 10.44 3.59
CA PHE A 82 10.51 10.29 2.24
C PHE A 82 11.46 11.43 1.89
N ASP A 83 12.42 11.17 1.00
CA ASP A 83 13.39 12.17 0.56
C ASP A 83 12.75 13.28 -0.28
N GLU A 84 12.56 14.44 0.34
CA GLU A 84 11.96 15.63 -0.27
C GLU A 84 12.82 16.29 -1.37
N LYS A 85 14.09 15.88 -1.54
CA LYS A 85 14.88 16.27 -2.73
C LYS A 85 14.26 15.73 -4.03
N ASN A 86 13.39 14.73 -3.92
CA ASN A 86 12.59 14.18 -5.01
C ASN A 86 11.13 14.64 -4.87
N ASN A 87 10.52 15.09 -5.97
CA ASN A 87 9.10 15.47 -6.00
C ASN A 87 8.16 14.36 -5.52
N TYR A 88 8.51 13.08 -5.74
CA TYR A 88 7.76 11.94 -5.22
C TYR A 88 7.80 11.87 -3.70
N GLY A 89 8.93 12.21 -3.08
CA GLY A 89 9.08 12.19 -1.63
C GLY A 89 8.24 13.27 -0.96
N LYS A 90 8.24 14.49 -1.51
CA LYS A 90 7.36 15.56 -1.05
C LYS A 90 5.88 15.15 -1.13
N LEU A 91 5.45 14.65 -2.29
CA LEU A 91 4.09 14.19 -2.49
C LEU A 91 3.70 13.07 -1.50
N LEU A 92 4.57 12.09 -1.28
CA LEU A 92 4.29 11.01 -0.33
C LEU A 92 4.18 11.51 1.10
N ASN A 93 5.06 12.40 1.53
CA ASN A 93 4.98 13.01 2.86
C ASN A 93 3.65 13.76 3.04
N ASP A 94 3.25 14.58 2.06
CA ASP A 94 1.98 15.31 2.11
C ASP A 94 0.76 14.38 2.17
N LEU A 95 0.80 13.28 1.41
CA LEU A 95 -0.27 12.28 1.39
C LEU A 95 -0.34 11.48 2.69
N HIS A 96 0.81 11.08 3.25
CA HIS A 96 0.87 10.40 4.54
C HIS A 96 0.43 11.32 5.68
N PHE A 97 0.81 12.60 5.67
CA PHE A 97 0.35 13.57 6.66
C PHE A 97 -1.18 13.65 6.69
N GLN A 98 -1.80 13.94 5.54
CA GLN A 98 -3.26 14.04 5.42
C GLN A 98 -3.96 12.73 5.78
N PHE A 99 -3.41 11.59 5.35
CA PHE A 99 -3.98 10.29 5.67
C PHE A 99 -3.88 9.97 7.17
N SER A 100 -2.75 10.32 7.81
CA SER A 100 -2.56 10.16 9.25
C SER A 100 -3.61 10.92 10.05
N GLU A 101 -3.99 12.12 9.62
CA GLU A 101 -5.10 12.89 10.22
C GLU A 101 -6.44 12.18 10.06
N LYS A 102 -6.71 11.55 8.90
CA LYS A 102 -7.98 10.83 8.64
C LYS A 102 -8.17 9.58 9.49
N ILE A 103 -7.09 8.88 9.82
CA ILE A 103 -7.14 7.62 10.56
C ILE A 103 -6.59 7.73 11.99
N ASN A 104 -6.29 8.94 12.45
CA ASN A 104 -5.75 9.23 13.78
C ASN A 104 -4.53 8.36 14.15
N SER A 105 -3.57 8.24 13.23
CA SER A 105 -2.43 7.33 13.39
C SER A 105 -1.21 7.83 12.59
N ASN A 106 -0.02 7.76 13.18
CA ASN A 106 1.22 8.23 12.54
C ASN A 106 1.73 7.22 11.51
N THR A 107 1.31 7.39 10.26
CA THR A 107 1.62 6.40 9.21
C THR A 107 3.08 6.39 8.77
N LEU A 108 3.83 7.49 8.92
CA LEU A 108 5.26 7.52 8.60
C LEU A 108 6.09 6.81 9.67
N GLU A 109 5.71 6.91 10.94
CA GLU A 109 6.33 6.16 12.03
C GLU A 109 6.07 4.65 11.90
N GLU A 110 4.85 4.26 11.51
CA GLU A 110 4.54 2.86 11.22
C GLU A 110 5.32 2.32 10.03
N LEU A 111 5.50 3.15 8.99
CA LEU A 111 6.33 2.82 7.85
C LEU A 111 7.80 2.64 8.25
N ASP A 112 8.33 3.55 9.07
CA ASP A 112 9.67 3.46 9.64
C ASP A 112 9.85 2.18 10.46
N TYR A 113 8.88 1.86 11.31
CA TYR A 113 8.87 0.62 12.09
C TYR A 113 8.94 -0.63 11.21
N VAL A 114 8.09 -0.76 10.18
CA VAL A 114 8.11 -1.97 9.33
C VAL A 114 9.37 -2.06 8.49
N ILE A 115 9.95 -0.94 8.07
CA ILE A 115 11.21 -0.92 7.31
C ILE A 115 12.36 -1.53 8.14
N GLN A 116 12.31 -1.41 9.47
CA GLN A 116 13.33 -1.93 10.37
C GLN A 116 13.14 -3.41 10.74
N LEU A 117 12.02 -4.03 10.35
CA LEU A 117 11.77 -5.45 10.62
C LEU A 117 12.60 -6.35 9.70
N SER A 118 13.15 -7.44 10.25
CA SER A 118 13.88 -8.45 9.47
C SER A 118 13.00 -9.23 8.47
N SER A 119 11.67 -9.18 8.63
CA SER A 119 10.70 -9.77 7.72
C SER A 119 10.34 -8.87 6.53
N THR A 120 10.94 -7.69 6.44
CA THR A 120 10.65 -6.70 5.40
C THR A 120 11.80 -6.57 4.41
N ASN A 121 11.51 -6.73 3.12
CA ASN A 121 12.44 -6.42 2.02
C ASN A 121 12.07 -5.07 1.41
N ILE A 122 13.05 -4.18 1.26
CA ILE A 122 12.85 -2.85 0.67
C ILE A 122 13.50 -2.77 -0.70
N PHE A 123 12.75 -2.30 -1.68
CA PHE A 123 13.22 -2.07 -3.05
C PHE A 123 12.91 -0.63 -3.45
N ILE A 124 13.89 0.08 -3.99
CA ILE A 124 13.73 1.51 -4.33
C ILE A 124 13.86 1.70 -5.85
N TYR A 125 12.92 2.45 -6.43
CA TYR A 125 12.83 2.70 -7.86
C TYR A 125 12.83 4.20 -8.17
N LYS A 126 12.91 4.56 -9.46
CA LYS A 126 12.81 5.95 -9.92
C LYS A 126 11.36 6.26 -10.29
N GLY A 127 10.53 6.51 -9.28
CA GLY A 127 9.15 6.95 -9.43
C GLY A 127 8.10 5.84 -9.48
N PHE A 128 6.83 6.24 -9.48
CA PHE A 128 5.67 5.35 -9.32
C PHE A 128 5.52 4.32 -10.44
N LEU A 129 5.72 4.72 -11.71
CA LEU A 129 5.52 3.80 -12.85
C LEU A 129 6.52 2.63 -12.84
N GLN A 130 7.80 2.91 -12.61
CA GLN A 130 8.81 1.84 -12.50
C GLN A 130 8.55 0.93 -11.31
N ARG A 131 8.16 1.53 -10.18
CA ARG A 131 7.81 0.82 -8.95
C ARG A 131 6.60 -0.12 -9.12
N ASN A 132 5.62 0.24 -9.94
CA ASN A 132 4.40 -0.55 -10.12
C ASN A 132 4.62 -1.86 -10.88
N VAL A 133 5.66 -1.95 -11.71
CA VAL A 133 6.00 -3.18 -12.45
C VAL A 133 6.22 -4.36 -11.49
N PRO A 134 7.17 -4.33 -10.54
CA PRO A 134 7.37 -5.44 -9.62
C PRO A 134 6.19 -5.68 -8.68
N VAL A 135 5.48 -4.62 -8.24
CA VAL A 135 4.24 -4.79 -7.46
C VAL A 135 3.24 -5.66 -8.22
N SER A 136 3.06 -5.44 -9.52
CA SER A 136 2.11 -6.22 -10.32
C SER A 136 2.44 -7.70 -10.50
N GLN A 137 3.66 -8.15 -10.17
CA GLN A 137 4.12 -9.53 -10.37
C GLN A 137 3.79 -10.47 -9.20
N SER A 138 2.72 -10.17 -8.45
CA SER A 138 2.28 -11.00 -7.32
C SER A 138 1.35 -12.14 -7.76
N ASP A 139 1.32 -13.21 -6.97
CA ASP A 139 0.43 -14.37 -7.17
C ASP A 139 -1.06 -14.02 -7.00
N GLY A 140 -1.36 -12.98 -6.23
CA GLY A 140 -2.69 -12.39 -6.11
C GLY A 140 -2.63 -10.87 -5.92
N MET A 141 -3.75 -10.19 -6.13
CA MET A 141 -3.85 -8.74 -5.96
C MET A 141 -5.21 -8.31 -5.41
N ILE A 142 -5.18 -7.44 -4.39
CA ILE A 142 -6.34 -6.75 -3.87
C ILE A 142 -6.17 -5.25 -4.16
N ALA A 143 -7.12 -4.67 -4.88
CA ALA A 143 -7.14 -3.25 -5.19
C ALA A 143 -8.29 -2.55 -4.46
N PHE A 144 -8.01 -1.44 -3.78
CA PHE A 144 -9.02 -0.60 -3.12
C PHE A 144 -9.14 0.75 -3.83
N THR A 145 -10.24 1.01 -4.53
CA THR A 145 -10.48 2.32 -5.14
C THR A 145 -11.96 2.66 -5.21
N ASP A 146 -12.28 3.94 -5.07
CA ASP A 146 -13.60 4.50 -5.38
C ASP A 146 -13.74 4.68 -6.91
N SER A 147 -14.27 3.65 -7.57
CA SER A 147 -14.49 3.67 -9.03
C SER A 147 -15.93 3.38 -9.42
N GLY A 148 -16.76 2.88 -8.49
CA GLY A 148 -18.11 2.41 -8.74
C GLY A 148 -18.20 1.23 -9.73
N LYS A 149 -17.10 0.52 -9.97
CA LYS A 149 -16.98 -0.57 -10.96
C LYS A 149 -16.31 -1.81 -10.36
N ASN A 150 -16.25 -2.90 -11.11
CA ASN A 150 -15.52 -4.12 -10.71
C ASN A 150 -14.02 -4.07 -11.03
N THR A 151 -13.49 -2.91 -11.40
CA THR A 151 -12.07 -2.69 -11.68
C THR A 151 -11.67 -1.27 -11.26
N PRO A 152 -10.39 -1.03 -10.90
CA PRO A 152 -9.94 0.31 -10.55
C PRO A 152 -10.21 1.37 -11.62
N GLY A 153 -10.48 2.61 -11.20
CA GLY A 153 -10.59 3.76 -12.10
C GLY A 153 -9.24 4.18 -12.72
N LYS A 154 -9.26 4.92 -13.84
CA LYS A 154 -8.04 5.37 -14.54
C LYS A 154 -7.02 6.00 -13.58
N GLY A 155 -5.74 5.60 -13.70
CA GLY A 155 -4.65 6.12 -12.88
C GLY A 155 -3.57 5.08 -12.59
N GLY A 156 -2.71 5.36 -11.61
CA GLY A 156 -1.60 4.48 -11.21
C GLY A 156 -2.05 3.09 -10.77
N THR A 157 -3.11 2.99 -9.97
CA THR A 157 -3.68 1.70 -9.52
C THR A 157 -4.18 0.86 -10.69
N PHE A 158 -4.92 1.46 -11.64
CA PHE A 158 -5.40 0.76 -12.83
C PHE A 158 -4.26 0.30 -13.74
N HIS A 159 -3.19 1.10 -13.85
CA HIS A 159 -1.99 0.67 -14.55
C HIS A 159 -1.38 -0.59 -13.91
N THR A 160 -1.18 -0.60 -12.59
CA THR A 160 -0.67 -1.78 -11.86
C THR A 160 -1.58 -2.99 -12.01
N TRP A 161 -2.91 -2.78 -11.92
CA TRP A 161 -3.93 -3.82 -12.08
C TRP A 161 -3.88 -4.52 -13.44
N ASN A 162 -3.65 -3.76 -14.51
CA ASN A 162 -3.55 -4.29 -15.88
C ASN A 162 -2.22 -4.99 -16.15
N LEU A 163 -1.14 -4.59 -15.46
CA LEU A 163 0.14 -5.29 -15.53
C LEU A 163 0.10 -6.64 -14.80
N CYS A 164 -0.80 -6.79 -13.83
CA CYS A 164 -0.92 -8.03 -13.07
C CYS A 164 -1.59 -9.12 -13.90
N LYS A 165 -0.81 -10.18 -14.16
CA LYS A 165 -1.23 -11.35 -14.94
C LYS A 165 -1.92 -12.44 -14.12
N SER A 166 -1.95 -12.29 -12.79
CA SER A 166 -2.68 -13.24 -11.93
C SER A 166 -4.17 -13.23 -12.27
N GLU A 167 -4.79 -14.40 -12.18
CA GLU A 167 -6.24 -14.58 -12.23
C GLU A 167 -6.89 -14.25 -10.87
N ASN A 168 -6.11 -14.28 -9.78
CA ASN A 168 -6.56 -14.02 -8.42
C ASN A 168 -6.52 -12.52 -8.11
N LYS A 169 -7.34 -11.73 -8.81
CA LYS A 169 -7.44 -10.28 -8.60
C LYS A 169 -8.81 -9.90 -8.06
N ILE A 170 -8.82 -9.15 -6.97
CA ILE A 170 -10.03 -8.68 -6.29
C ILE A 170 -9.99 -7.16 -6.28
N HIS A 171 -11.04 -6.52 -6.78
CA HIS A 171 -11.22 -5.08 -6.64
C HIS A 171 -12.36 -4.80 -5.66
N ILE A 172 -12.07 -3.96 -4.68
CA ILE A 172 -12.99 -3.54 -3.62
C ILE A 172 -13.24 -2.04 -3.80
N ASN A 173 -14.52 -1.68 -3.95
CA ASN A 173 -14.92 -0.28 -3.88
C ASN A 173 -14.95 0.17 -2.42
N ILE A 174 -14.45 1.39 -2.21
CA ILE A 174 -14.36 2.11 -0.93
C ILE A 174 -14.89 3.52 -1.12
#